data_AF-A0A3B9GCV7-F1
#
_entry.id   AF-A0A3B9GCV7-F1
#
_cell.length_a   1.000
_cell.length_b   1.000
_cell.length_c   1.000
_cell.angle_alpha   90.00
_cell.angle_beta   90.00
_cell.angle_gamma   90.00
#
_symmetry.space_group_name_H-M   'P 1'
#
loop_
_entity.id
_entity.type
_entity.pdbx_description
1 polymer ?
#
loop_
_entity_poly.entity_id
_entity_poly.type
_entity_poly.pdbx_seq_one_letter_code
_entity_poly.pdbx_strand_id
1 'polypeptide(L)'
;MFALAALVIAPLSVETGYGQEDLLRQETIRRQQDVAKADELLNEGREAYGNKEFETAVQKYREALNTLPYGTATSDRREFITKSLEEGSVALTQQYRQEGKYQEARDLLEEIDKNNPGNPAAKKGLEYLDDPTRTEVGLTYEHTENVEKVRRSLYKGESFYNLGLYDKAEEEFKQVLRTDPYNKAARRWLERCSSVKSDYYRAAYDQTRAEMLMQVDRAWELAVPPLGEQVRQGPDIDSGQDRERSIIAKLNQIIIPDVKLNNITVEEAVEFLRLRSIELDNTVIDESQKGINFVVRTPKTLGEDGGAAGDDEALDGGDGFGDATDPNAILIKNLELKNVPLRVALQYICDEAKLRYKVDEFAVTLLPITEGEDADIVQRRWTVPPTFETFITTSGGGEGGGAGGDPDPFAAGDDNGPAGIEPRKDIVTLLKENGVSFPPNSSASFLKSSSTLIVRNT
;
A
#
# COMPACT_ATOMS: atom_id res chain seq x y z
N MET A 1 -73.81 -2.43 17.75
CA MET A 1 -75.05 -1.81 17.24
C MET A 1 -74.68 -0.54 16.47
N PHE A 2 -74.65 -0.61 15.15
CA PHE A 2 -74.78 0.56 14.28
C PHE A 2 -75.62 0.11 13.09
N ALA A 3 -76.84 0.62 13.02
CA ALA A 3 -77.77 0.45 11.93
C ALA A 3 -77.34 1.40 10.79
N LEU A 4 -77.18 0.87 9.58
CA LEU A 4 -77.04 1.69 8.38
C LEU A 4 -78.20 1.35 7.44
N ALA A 5 -79.00 2.37 7.16
CA ALA A 5 -80.23 2.31 6.42
C ALA A 5 -80.00 1.95 4.95
N ALA A 6 -80.76 0.96 4.47
CA ALA A 6 -80.83 0.60 3.07
C ALA A 6 -81.63 1.67 2.30
N LEU A 7 -80.92 2.44 1.45
CA LEU A 7 -81.55 3.28 0.44
C LEU A 7 -81.95 2.38 -0.74
N VAL A 8 -83.23 1.99 -0.78
CA VAL A 8 -83.84 1.24 -1.89
C VAL A 8 -84.04 2.20 -3.05
N ILE A 9 -83.18 2.11 -4.07
CA ILE A 9 -83.43 2.68 -5.38
C ILE A 9 -84.13 1.59 -6.20
N ALA A 10 -85.45 1.70 -6.33
CA ALA A 10 -86.24 0.84 -7.22
C ALA A 10 -86.09 1.34 -8.67
N PRO A 11 -85.66 0.50 -9.63
CA PRO A 11 -85.79 0.83 -11.03
C PRO A 11 -87.24 0.59 -11.48
N LEU A 12 -87.79 1.58 -12.16
CA LEU A 12 -89.07 1.54 -12.87
C LEU A 12 -89.13 0.33 -13.81
N SER A 13 -90.21 -0.43 -13.67
CA SER A 13 -90.52 -1.65 -14.41
C SER A 13 -90.67 -1.39 -15.90
N VAL A 14 -89.89 -2.10 -16.72
CA VAL A 14 -90.22 -2.40 -18.12
C VAL A 14 -90.46 -3.89 -18.21
N GLU A 15 -91.72 -4.28 -18.43
CA GLU A 15 -92.13 -5.66 -18.69
C GLU A 15 -91.55 -6.16 -20.03
N THR A 16 -90.55 -7.03 -19.96
CA THR A 16 -90.46 -8.20 -20.85
C THR A 16 -89.90 -9.37 -20.04
N GLY A 17 -90.77 -10.31 -19.66
CA GLY A 17 -90.45 -11.47 -18.82
C GLY A 17 -89.52 -12.52 -19.44
N TYR A 18 -88.78 -12.20 -20.51
CA TYR A 18 -87.90 -13.11 -21.24
C TYR A 18 -86.40 -12.80 -21.08
N GLY A 19 -86.01 -11.67 -20.46
CA GLY A 19 -84.59 -11.30 -20.24
C GLY A 19 -84.08 -11.48 -18.80
N GLN A 20 -84.98 -11.61 -17.83
CA GLN A 20 -84.62 -11.67 -16.41
C GLN A 20 -84.07 -13.05 -16.01
N GLU A 21 -84.56 -14.12 -16.64
CA GLU A 21 -84.00 -15.47 -16.49
C GLU A 21 -82.59 -15.58 -17.09
N ASP A 22 -82.32 -14.87 -18.19
CA ASP A 22 -81.03 -14.92 -18.88
C ASP A 22 -79.94 -14.16 -18.11
N LEU A 23 -80.29 -13.01 -17.51
CA LEU A 23 -79.42 -12.29 -16.58
C LEU A 23 -79.17 -13.08 -15.28
N LEU A 24 -80.18 -13.75 -14.75
CA LEU A 24 -80.03 -14.60 -13.56
C LEU A 24 -79.09 -15.77 -13.87
N ARG A 25 -79.24 -16.41 -15.04
CA ARG A 25 -78.33 -17.47 -15.50
C ARG A 25 -76.89 -16.96 -15.63
N GLN A 26 -76.68 -15.81 -16.27
CA GLN A 26 -75.34 -15.21 -16.39
C GLN A 26 -74.72 -14.90 -15.02
N GLU A 27 -75.49 -14.35 -14.08
CA GLU A 27 -75.02 -14.08 -12.72
C GLU A 27 -74.70 -15.37 -11.95
N THR A 28 -75.50 -16.44 -12.10
CA THR A 28 -75.18 -17.74 -11.50
C THR A 28 -73.92 -18.37 -12.08
N ILE A 29 -73.71 -18.27 -13.40
CA ILE A 29 -72.50 -18.76 -14.07
C ILE A 29 -71.29 -17.98 -13.58
N ARG A 30 -71.37 -16.64 -13.48
CA ARG A 30 -70.29 -15.81 -12.96
C ARG A 30 -69.91 -16.21 -11.54
N ARG A 31 -70.88 -16.37 -10.63
CA ARG A 31 -70.60 -16.82 -9.25
C ARG A 31 -70.01 -18.21 -9.19
N GLN A 32 -70.43 -19.12 -10.08
CA GLN A 32 -69.82 -20.45 -10.19
C GLN A 32 -68.36 -20.36 -10.67
N GLN A 33 -68.06 -19.47 -11.64
CA GLN A 33 -66.70 -19.20 -12.09
C GLN A 33 -65.85 -18.59 -10.97
N ASP A 34 -66.39 -17.64 -10.20
CA ASP A 34 -65.70 -17.03 -9.06
C ASP A 34 -65.39 -18.06 -7.96
N VAL A 35 -66.32 -19.00 -7.69
CA VAL A 35 -66.07 -20.13 -6.78
C VAL A 35 -64.99 -21.06 -7.31
N ALA A 36 -65.05 -21.44 -8.59
CA ALA A 36 -64.03 -22.30 -9.20
C ALA A 36 -62.63 -21.66 -9.17
N LYS A 37 -62.55 -20.35 -9.44
CA LYS A 37 -61.31 -19.57 -9.36
C LYS A 37 -60.80 -19.46 -7.93
N ALA A 38 -61.69 -19.28 -6.94
CA ALA A 38 -61.29 -19.29 -5.54
C ALA A 38 -60.72 -20.66 -5.10
N ASP A 39 -61.29 -21.76 -5.59
CA ASP A 39 -60.80 -23.13 -5.33
C ASP A 39 -59.43 -23.38 -5.99
N GLU A 40 -59.21 -22.83 -7.20
CA GLU A 40 -57.90 -22.85 -7.87
C GLU A 40 -56.85 -22.09 -7.05
N LEU A 41 -57.14 -20.86 -6.64
CA LEU A 41 -56.25 -20.05 -5.79
C LEU A 41 -55.96 -20.71 -4.43
N LEU A 42 -56.94 -21.41 -3.86
CA LEU A 42 -56.75 -22.18 -2.64
C LEU A 42 -55.77 -23.34 -2.85
N ASN A 43 -55.85 -24.04 -3.99
CA ASN A 43 -54.92 -25.12 -4.31
C ASN A 43 -53.51 -24.59 -4.56
N GLU A 44 -53.37 -23.50 -5.32
CA GLU A 44 -52.08 -22.80 -5.50
C GLU A 44 -51.48 -22.39 -4.14
N GLY A 45 -52.28 -21.81 -3.25
CA GLY A 45 -51.84 -21.43 -1.92
C GLY A 45 -51.38 -22.63 -1.07
N ARG A 46 -52.04 -23.79 -1.18
CA ARG A 46 -51.61 -25.03 -0.51
C ARG A 46 -50.32 -25.60 -1.09
N GLU A 47 -50.14 -25.50 -2.40
CA GLU A 47 -48.89 -25.91 -3.04
C GLU A 47 -47.73 -25.03 -2.57
N ALA A 48 -47.93 -23.70 -2.57
CA ALA A 48 -46.97 -22.75 -2.02
C ALA A 48 -46.65 -23.02 -0.53
N TYR A 49 -47.69 -23.31 0.28
CA TYR A 49 -47.52 -23.69 1.68
C TYR A 49 -46.69 -24.97 1.83
N GLY A 50 -46.92 -25.98 0.98
CA GLY A 50 -46.13 -27.21 0.92
C GLY A 50 -44.66 -26.97 0.55
N ASN A 51 -44.41 -26.00 -0.32
CA ASN A 51 -43.07 -25.55 -0.72
C ASN A 51 -42.39 -24.62 0.32
N LYS A 52 -43.06 -24.32 1.44
CA LYS A 52 -42.63 -23.38 2.50
C LYS A 52 -42.55 -21.92 2.06
N GLU A 53 -43.23 -21.56 0.97
CA GLU A 53 -43.39 -20.18 0.54
C GLU A 53 -44.62 -19.57 1.24
N PHE A 54 -44.49 -19.27 2.53
CA PHE A 54 -45.64 -18.88 3.35
C PHE A 54 -46.22 -17.51 2.95
N GLU A 55 -45.40 -16.59 2.42
CA GLU A 55 -45.85 -15.26 1.99
C GLU A 55 -46.75 -15.34 0.76
N THR A 56 -46.36 -16.12 -0.25
CA THR A 56 -47.18 -16.35 -1.45
C THR A 56 -48.45 -17.14 -1.08
N ALA A 57 -48.35 -18.12 -0.19
CA ALA A 57 -49.51 -18.86 0.31
C ALA A 57 -50.55 -17.94 0.98
N VAL A 58 -50.14 -17.09 1.91
CA VAL A 58 -51.03 -16.14 2.60
C VAL A 58 -51.66 -15.16 1.61
N GLN A 59 -50.90 -14.65 0.65
CA GLN A 59 -51.44 -13.79 -0.41
C GLN A 59 -52.52 -14.51 -1.23
N LYS A 60 -52.24 -15.73 -1.68
CA LYS A 60 -53.19 -16.54 -2.46
C LYS A 60 -54.45 -16.88 -1.66
N TYR A 61 -54.34 -17.16 -0.37
CA TYR A 61 -55.51 -17.35 0.49
C TYR A 61 -56.33 -16.08 0.68
N ARG A 62 -55.70 -14.89 0.80
CA ARG A 62 -56.41 -13.60 0.80
C ARG A 62 -57.14 -13.35 -0.52
N GLU A 63 -56.48 -13.61 -1.65
CA GLU A 63 -57.08 -13.50 -2.98
C GLU A 63 -58.26 -14.47 -3.16
N ALA A 64 -58.15 -15.70 -2.68
CA ALA A 64 -59.24 -16.68 -2.70
C ALA A 64 -60.45 -16.20 -1.86
N LEU A 65 -60.20 -15.66 -0.66
CA LEU A 65 -61.24 -15.10 0.22
C LEU A 65 -61.97 -13.90 -0.37
N ASN A 66 -61.23 -13.05 -1.11
CA ASN A 66 -61.77 -11.87 -1.79
C ASN A 66 -62.57 -12.24 -3.05
N THR A 67 -62.17 -13.30 -3.75
CA THR A 67 -62.84 -13.78 -4.97
C THR A 67 -64.13 -14.55 -4.65
N LEU A 68 -64.19 -15.25 -3.52
CA LEU A 68 -65.32 -16.09 -3.16
C LEU A 68 -66.59 -15.25 -2.88
N PRO A 69 -67.73 -15.48 -3.56
CA PRO A 69 -68.96 -14.74 -3.31
C PRO A 69 -69.56 -15.07 -1.93
N TYR A 70 -70.19 -14.09 -1.29
CA TYR A 70 -70.89 -14.27 -0.01
C TYR A 70 -72.21 -15.02 -0.18
N GLY A 71 -72.47 -16.03 0.66
CA GLY A 71 -73.72 -16.78 0.68
C GLY A 71 -73.67 -17.97 1.65
N THR A 72 -74.83 -18.56 1.93
CA THR A 72 -74.92 -19.76 2.78
C THR A 72 -74.24 -20.96 2.13
N ALA A 73 -74.34 -21.10 0.80
CA ALA A 73 -73.72 -22.19 0.04
C ALA A 73 -72.18 -22.13 -0.01
N THR A 74 -71.57 -20.97 0.22
CA THR A 74 -70.12 -20.77 0.23
C THR A 74 -69.55 -20.60 1.65
N SER A 75 -70.39 -20.71 2.68
CA SER A 75 -69.99 -20.51 4.08
C SER A 75 -68.92 -21.50 4.54
N ASP A 76 -69.12 -22.81 4.33
CA ASP A 76 -68.16 -23.85 4.68
C ASP A 76 -66.81 -23.67 3.97
N ARG A 77 -66.84 -23.28 2.67
CA ARG A 77 -65.62 -22.99 1.89
C ARG A 77 -64.89 -21.79 2.46
N ARG A 78 -65.63 -20.73 2.81
CA ARG A 78 -65.06 -19.53 3.39
C ARG A 78 -64.40 -19.83 4.73
N GLU A 79 -65.06 -20.61 5.60
CA GLU A 79 -64.48 -21.05 6.88
C GLU A 79 -63.18 -21.83 6.66
N PHE A 80 -63.16 -22.76 5.69
CA PHE A 80 -61.97 -23.53 5.35
C PHE A 80 -60.81 -22.63 4.87
N ILE A 81 -61.08 -21.67 3.97
CA ILE A 81 -60.06 -20.74 3.47
C ILE A 81 -59.58 -19.82 4.60
N THR A 82 -60.47 -19.32 5.45
CA THR A 82 -60.09 -18.52 6.63
C THR A 82 -59.17 -19.31 7.55
N LYS A 83 -59.48 -20.57 7.85
CA LYS A 83 -58.62 -21.42 8.66
C LYS A 83 -57.26 -21.67 8.00
N SER A 84 -57.25 -21.92 6.69
CA SER A 84 -56.00 -22.09 5.92
C SER A 84 -55.16 -20.82 5.92
N LEU A 85 -55.81 -19.64 5.85
CA LEU A 85 -55.17 -18.34 5.97
C LEU A 85 -54.60 -18.13 7.37
N GLU A 86 -55.31 -18.48 8.43
CA GLU A 86 -54.82 -18.41 9.81
C GLU A 86 -53.60 -19.30 10.01
N GLU A 87 -53.65 -20.56 9.56
CA GLU A 87 -52.54 -21.51 9.63
C GLU A 87 -51.32 -21.02 8.84
N GLY A 88 -51.55 -20.54 7.61
CA GLY A 88 -50.53 -19.91 6.76
C GLY A 88 -49.90 -18.67 7.40
N SER A 89 -50.72 -17.81 8.00
CA SER A 89 -50.27 -16.58 8.65
C SER A 89 -49.47 -16.89 9.92
N VAL A 90 -49.89 -17.88 10.72
CA VAL A 90 -49.10 -18.33 11.88
C VAL A 90 -47.76 -18.89 11.42
N ALA A 91 -47.70 -19.69 10.35
CA ALA A 91 -46.44 -20.18 9.80
C ALA A 91 -45.54 -19.02 9.32
N LEU A 92 -46.12 -18.02 8.64
CA LEU A 92 -45.40 -16.82 8.20
C LEU A 92 -44.83 -16.02 9.39
N THR A 93 -45.59 -15.85 10.48
CA THR A 93 -45.08 -15.17 11.69
C THR A 93 -43.90 -15.92 12.31
N GLN A 94 -43.87 -17.25 12.24
CA GLN A 94 -42.73 -18.03 12.70
C GLN A 94 -41.48 -17.82 11.84
N GLN A 95 -41.65 -17.61 10.53
CA GLN A 95 -40.57 -17.25 9.63
C GLN A 95 -40.07 -15.83 9.92
N TYR A 96 -40.96 -14.85 10.03
CA TYR A 96 -40.59 -13.47 10.37
C TYR A 96 -39.86 -13.38 11.71
N ARG A 97 -40.24 -14.19 12.71
CA ARG A 97 -39.51 -14.31 13.96
C ARG A 97 -38.09 -14.86 13.82
N GLN A 98 -37.82 -15.71 12.83
CA GLN A 98 -36.47 -16.20 12.53
C GLN A 98 -35.64 -15.14 11.80
N GLU A 99 -36.28 -14.37 10.92
CA GLU A 99 -35.63 -13.28 10.19
C GLU A 99 -35.41 -12.03 11.06
N GLY A 100 -36.15 -11.92 12.18
CA GLY A 100 -36.13 -10.78 13.09
C GLY A 100 -37.11 -9.66 12.75
N LYS A 101 -38.07 -9.93 11.87
CA LYS A 101 -39.18 -9.04 11.49
C LYS A 101 -40.30 -9.10 12.55
N TYR A 102 -40.00 -8.69 13.77
CA TYR A 102 -40.90 -8.87 14.92
C TYR A 102 -42.13 -7.95 14.85
N GLN A 103 -42.01 -6.78 14.22
CA GLN A 103 -43.12 -5.84 14.06
C GLN A 103 -44.14 -6.39 13.06
N GLU A 104 -43.68 -6.85 11.90
CA GLU A 104 -44.53 -7.47 10.87
C GLU A 104 -45.17 -8.77 11.37
N ALA A 105 -44.45 -9.55 12.18
CA ALA A 105 -45.01 -10.71 12.85
C ALA A 105 -46.10 -10.30 13.86
N ARG A 106 -45.92 -9.21 14.59
CA ARG A 106 -46.91 -8.69 15.55
C ARG A 106 -48.17 -8.21 14.83
N ASP A 107 -48.02 -7.41 13.80
CA ASP A 107 -49.13 -6.88 13.00
C ASP A 107 -49.99 -8.01 12.42
N LEU A 108 -49.35 -9.06 11.91
CA LEU A 108 -50.04 -10.23 11.36
C LEU A 108 -50.76 -11.05 12.45
N LEU A 109 -50.19 -11.17 13.66
CA LEU A 109 -50.86 -11.83 14.79
C LEU A 109 -52.04 -11.00 15.32
N GLU A 110 -51.92 -9.68 15.36
CA GLU A 110 -53.00 -8.76 15.73
C GLU A 110 -54.14 -8.78 14.68
N GLU A 111 -53.81 -8.92 13.39
CA GLU A 111 -54.80 -9.13 12.32
C GLU A 111 -55.61 -10.42 12.55
N ILE A 112 -54.93 -11.52 12.92
CA ILE A 112 -55.60 -12.79 13.22
C ILE A 112 -56.52 -12.66 14.44
N ASP A 113 -56.04 -12.05 15.54
CA ASP A 113 -56.86 -11.88 16.75
C ASP A 113 -58.06 -10.95 16.51
N LYS A 114 -57.91 -9.93 15.67
CA LYS A 114 -59.02 -9.04 15.29
C LYS A 114 -60.09 -9.75 14.47
N ASN A 115 -59.67 -10.63 13.54
CA ASN A 115 -60.59 -11.38 12.69
C ASN A 115 -61.26 -12.56 13.43
N ASN A 116 -60.56 -13.16 14.40
CA ASN A 116 -61.04 -14.28 15.20
C ASN A 116 -60.62 -14.11 16.68
N PRO A 117 -61.38 -13.32 17.47
CA PRO A 117 -61.04 -13.05 18.85
C PRO A 117 -60.95 -14.32 19.69
N GLY A 118 -59.78 -14.56 20.30
CA GLY A 118 -59.54 -15.74 21.14
C GLY A 118 -58.88 -16.92 20.42
N ASN A 119 -58.34 -16.72 19.21
CA ASN A 119 -57.52 -17.74 18.56
C ASN A 119 -56.30 -18.10 19.44
N PRO A 120 -56.14 -19.39 19.84
CA PRO A 120 -55.07 -19.80 20.74
C PRO A 120 -53.68 -19.64 20.12
N ALA A 121 -53.55 -19.71 18.78
CA ALA A 121 -52.27 -19.55 18.11
C ALA A 121 -51.82 -18.08 18.13
N ALA A 122 -52.73 -17.14 17.84
CA ALA A 122 -52.44 -15.71 17.87
C ALA A 122 -52.03 -15.25 19.27
N LYS A 123 -52.79 -15.66 20.30
CA LYS A 123 -52.48 -15.34 21.69
C LYS A 123 -51.10 -15.85 22.13
N LYS A 124 -50.76 -17.11 21.81
CA LYS A 124 -49.43 -17.67 22.09
C LYS A 124 -48.32 -16.96 21.34
N GLY A 125 -48.59 -16.53 20.10
CA GLY A 125 -47.67 -15.75 19.29
C GLY A 125 -47.37 -14.39 19.91
N LEU A 126 -48.40 -13.66 20.32
CA LEU A 126 -48.27 -12.37 20.99
C LEU A 126 -47.59 -12.49 22.35
N GLU A 127 -47.96 -13.49 23.16
CA GLU A 127 -47.28 -13.78 24.44
C GLU A 127 -45.78 -14.05 24.24
N TYR A 128 -45.41 -14.75 23.16
CA TYR A 128 -43.99 -14.95 22.82
C TYR A 128 -43.28 -13.63 22.48
N LEU A 129 -43.94 -12.73 21.74
CA LEU A 129 -43.38 -11.43 21.33
C LEU A 129 -43.37 -10.40 22.47
N ASP A 130 -44.20 -10.59 23.49
CA ASP A 130 -44.29 -9.73 24.67
C ASP A 130 -43.37 -10.19 25.81
N ASP A 131 -42.84 -11.41 25.76
CA ASP A 131 -41.90 -11.94 26.75
C ASP A 131 -40.54 -11.22 26.62
N PRO A 132 -40.18 -10.34 27.56
CA PRO A 132 -38.95 -9.55 27.48
C PRO A 132 -37.70 -10.43 27.52
N THR A 133 -37.80 -11.64 28.09
CA THR A 133 -36.66 -12.57 28.15
C THR A 133 -36.36 -13.21 26.78
N ARG A 134 -37.29 -13.15 25.83
CA ARG A 134 -37.16 -13.73 24.50
C ARG A 134 -37.00 -12.68 23.43
N THR A 135 -37.77 -11.61 23.52
CA THR A 135 -37.79 -10.51 22.56
C THR A 135 -37.58 -9.20 23.31
N GLU A 136 -36.36 -8.70 23.22
CA GLU A 136 -35.99 -7.42 23.80
C GLU A 136 -36.68 -6.28 23.06
N VAL A 137 -37.12 -5.26 23.81
CA VAL A 137 -37.86 -4.11 23.24
C VAL A 137 -37.01 -3.30 22.26
N GLY A 138 -35.68 -3.30 22.43
CA GLY A 138 -34.74 -2.61 21.54
C GLY A 138 -34.37 -3.39 20.28
N LEU A 139 -34.93 -4.58 20.06
CA LEU A 139 -34.58 -5.45 18.95
C LEU A 139 -35.15 -4.90 17.63
N THR A 140 -34.26 -4.45 16.75
CA THR A 140 -34.61 -3.99 15.41
C THR A 140 -34.30 -5.05 14.35
N TYR A 141 -35.00 -4.99 13.22
CA TYR A 141 -34.71 -5.86 12.07
C TYR A 141 -33.27 -5.67 11.54
N GLU A 142 -32.77 -4.44 11.55
CA GLU A 142 -31.39 -4.16 11.17
C GLU A 142 -30.40 -4.87 12.11
N HIS A 143 -30.69 -4.94 13.41
CA HIS A 143 -29.85 -5.64 14.36
C HIS A 143 -29.78 -7.15 14.07
N THR A 144 -30.91 -7.79 13.75
CA THR A 144 -30.91 -9.22 13.43
C THR A 144 -30.15 -9.52 12.14
N GLU A 145 -30.27 -8.66 11.13
CA GLU A 145 -29.48 -8.75 9.90
C GLU A 145 -27.97 -8.61 10.19
N ASN A 146 -27.60 -7.65 11.04
CA ASN A 146 -26.21 -7.44 11.44
C ASN A 146 -25.66 -8.63 12.24
N VAL A 147 -26.44 -9.23 13.14
CA VAL A 147 -26.06 -10.45 13.86
C VAL A 147 -25.81 -11.61 12.90
N GLU A 148 -26.66 -11.81 11.89
CA GLU A 148 -26.46 -12.86 10.89
C GLU A 148 -25.27 -12.58 9.96
N LYS A 149 -25.02 -11.31 9.59
CA LYS A 149 -23.80 -10.89 8.87
C LYS A 149 -22.56 -11.22 9.70
N VAL A 150 -22.54 -10.84 10.97
CA VAL A 150 -21.45 -11.13 11.91
C VAL A 150 -21.22 -12.63 12.03
N ARG A 151 -22.28 -13.40 12.23
CA ARG A 151 -22.23 -14.87 12.30
C ARG A 151 -21.60 -15.47 11.05
N ARG A 152 -22.07 -15.07 9.87
CA ARG A 152 -21.56 -15.54 8.57
C ARG A 152 -20.07 -15.22 8.40
N SER A 153 -19.64 -13.99 8.67
CA SER A 153 -18.24 -13.58 8.54
C SER A 153 -17.36 -14.27 9.57
N LEU A 154 -17.82 -14.50 10.81
CA LEU A 154 -17.08 -15.29 11.80
C LEU A 154 -16.83 -16.72 11.32
N TYR A 155 -17.86 -17.40 10.80
CA TYR A 155 -17.71 -18.76 10.25
C TYR A 155 -16.75 -18.80 9.05
N LYS A 156 -16.84 -17.82 8.14
CA LYS A 156 -15.92 -17.72 7.00
C LYS A 156 -14.49 -17.48 7.44
N GLY A 157 -14.28 -16.55 8.37
CA GLY A 157 -12.96 -16.24 8.94
C GLY A 157 -12.34 -17.46 9.62
N GLU A 158 -13.13 -18.21 10.40
CA GLU A 158 -12.69 -19.46 11.02
C GLU A 158 -12.33 -20.51 9.96
N SER A 159 -13.13 -20.64 8.90
CA SER A 159 -12.82 -21.53 7.78
C SER A 159 -11.49 -21.16 7.11
N PHE A 160 -11.25 -19.88 6.80
CA PHE A 160 -9.98 -19.44 6.24
C PHE A 160 -8.80 -19.68 7.19
N TYR A 161 -9.00 -19.47 8.48
CA TYR A 161 -7.99 -19.78 9.49
C TYR A 161 -7.62 -21.26 9.49
N ASN A 162 -8.62 -22.15 9.45
CA ASN A 162 -8.41 -23.60 9.39
C ASN A 162 -7.72 -24.05 8.09
N LEU A 163 -7.90 -23.31 7.00
CA LEU A 163 -7.18 -23.53 5.73
C LEU A 163 -5.75 -22.97 5.73
N GLY A 164 -5.32 -22.27 6.78
CA GLY A 164 -4.03 -21.59 6.86
C GLY A 164 -3.96 -20.26 6.08
N LEU A 165 -5.10 -19.77 5.58
CA LEU A 165 -5.21 -18.51 4.84
C LEU A 165 -5.41 -17.34 5.81
N TYR A 166 -4.38 -17.04 6.61
CA TYR A 166 -4.48 -16.10 7.74
C TYR A 166 -4.77 -14.65 7.33
N ASP A 167 -4.31 -14.19 6.17
CA ASP A 167 -4.60 -12.83 5.67
C ASP A 167 -6.10 -12.66 5.38
N LYS A 168 -6.69 -13.63 4.67
CA LYS A 168 -8.13 -13.63 4.36
C LYS A 168 -8.98 -13.79 5.63
N ALA A 169 -8.51 -14.62 6.56
CA ALA A 169 -9.17 -14.76 7.86
C ALA A 169 -9.20 -13.41 8.61
N GLU A 170 -8.07 -12.69 8.64
CA GLU A 170 -7.96 -11.37 9.26
C GLU A 170 -8.93 -10.34 8.65
N GLU A 171 -9.08 -10.35 7.32
CA GLU A 171 -10.04 -9.49 6.62
C GLU A 171 -11.49 -9.75 7.03
N GLU A 172 -11.91 -11.02 7.08
CA GLU A 172 -13.27 -11.40 7.51
C GLU A 172 -13.52 -11.03 8.97
N PHE A 173 -12.55 -11.24 9.87
CA PHE A 173 -12.69 -10.81 11.27
C PHE A 173 -12.71 -9.28 11.42
N LYS A 174 -11.99 -8.54 10.57
CA LYS A 174 -12.11 -7.08 10.51
C LYS A 174 -13.48 -6.64 9.99
N GLN A 175 -14.10 -7.36 9.06
CA GLN A 175 -15.48 -7.08 8.64
C GLN A 175 -16.46 -7.24 9.81
N VAL A 176 -16.28 -8.27 10.64
CA VAL A 176 -17.09 -8.43 11.88
C VAL A 176 -16.97 -7.19 12.76
N LEU A 177 -15.76 -6.65 12.97
CA LEU A 177 -15.56 -5.44 13.77
C LEU A 177 -16.08 -4.15 13.12
N ARG A 178 -16.30 -4.13 11.79
CA ARG A 178 -16.96 -3.01 11.12
C ARG A 178 -18.48 -3.02 11.39
N THR A 179 -19.09 -4.21 11.46
CA THR A 179 -20.51 -4.37 11.76
C THR A 179 -20.78 -4.28 13.27
N ASP A 180 -19.99 -4.97 14.08
CA ASP A 180 -20.04 -5.00 15.54
C ASP A 180 -18.66 -4.66 16.13
N PRO A 181 -18.39 -3.37 16.43
CA PRO A 181 -17.10 -2.91 16.96
C PRO A 181 -16.66 -3.56 18.27
N TYR A 182 -17.61 -4.11 19.04
CA TYR A 182 -17.38 -4.64 20.38
C TYR A 182 -17.35 -6.17 20.42
N ASN A 183 -17.26 -6.83 19.25
CA ASN A 183 -17.24 -8.28 19.17
C ASN A 183 -15.95 -8.88 19.77
N LYS A 184 -16.07 -9.53 20.93
CA LYS A 184 -14.94 -10.19 21.61
C LYS A 184 -14.37 -11.38 20.83
N ALA A 185 -15.22 -12.12 20.10
CA ALA A 185 -14.78 -13.30 19.37
C ALA A 185 -13.86 -12.92 18.20
N ALA A 186 -14.26 -11.90 17.42
CA ALA A 186 -13.44 -11.40 16.32
C ALA A 186 -12.05 -10.91 16.79
N ARG A 187 -11.98 -10.17 17.90
CA ARG A 187 -10.68 -9.72 18.45
C ARG A 187 -9.77 -10.89 18.86
N ARG A 188 -10.32 -11.92 19.51
CA ARG A 188 -9.56 -13.14 19.86
C ARG A 188 -9.06 -13.87 18.63
N TRP A 189 -9.84 -13.90 17.55
CA TRP A 189 -9.39 -14.51 16.31
C TRP A 189 -8.27 -13.71 15.62
N LEU A 190 -8.35 -12.38 15.62
CA LEU A 190 -7.28 -11.52 15.11
C LEU A 190 -5.97 -11.69 15.90
N GLU A 191 -6.06 -11.83 17.23
CA GLU A 191 -4.92 -12.16 18.09
C GLU A 191 -4.28 -13.49 17.68
N ARG A 192 -5.08 -14.55 17.49
CA ARG A 192 -4.59 -15.85 17.02
C ARG A 192 -3.88 -15.76 15.66
N CYS A 193 -4.50 -15.06 14.71
CA CYS A 193 -3.88 -14.83 13.38
C CYS A 193 -2.54 -14.11 13.50
N SER A 194 -2.48 -13.07 14.34
CA SER A 194 -1.26 -12.29 14.57
C SER A 194 -0.16 -13.12 15.22
N SER A 195 -0.52 -13.99 16.19
CA SER A 195 0.44 -14.91 16.82
C SER A 195 1.07 -15.85 15.79
N VAL A 196 0.24 -16.51 14.96
CA VAL A 196 0.75 -17.45 13.94
C VAL A 196 1.63 -16.74 12.92
N LYS A 197 1.24 -15.55 12.47
CA LYS A 197 2.08 -14.73 11.58
C LYS A 197 3.42 -14.35 12.23
N SER A 198 3.40 -13.94 13.49
CA SER A 198 4.62 -13.62 14.23
C SER A 198 5.56 -14.83 14.33
N ASP A 199 5.03 -16.02 14.59
CA ASP A 199 5.84 -17.24 14.69
C ASP A 199 6.44 -17.63 13.33
N TYR A 200 5.68 -17.46 12.24
CA TYR A 200 6.20 -17.62 10.88
C TYR A 200 7.36 -16.66 10.60
N TYR A 201 7.21 -15.36 10.93
CA TYR A 201 8.27 -14.38 10.70
C TYR A 201 9.54 -14.67 11.51
N ARG A 202 9.40 -15.18 12.75
CA ARG A 202 10.54 -15.66 13.53
C ARG A 202 11.25 -16.82 12.86
N ALA A 203 10.50 -17.83 12.41
CA ALA A 203 11.07 -18.98 11.70
C ALA A 203 11.77 -18.57 10.40
N ALA A 204 11.19 -17.62 9.64
CA ALA A 204 11.82 -17.07 8.43
C ALA A 204 13.12 -16.32 8.75
N TYR A 205 13.15 -15.52 9.83
CA TYR A 205 14.36 -14.86 10.29
C TYR A 205 15.45 -15.87 10.69
N ASP A 206 15.10 -16.91 11.45
CA ASP A 206 16.06 -17.95 11.86
C ASP A 206 16.62 -18.71 10.65
N GLN A 207 15.78 -19.00 9.64
CA GLN A 207 16.21 -19.65 8.40
C GLN A 207 17.19 -18.78 7.61
N THR A 208 16.87 -17.50 7.38
CA THR A 208 17.76 -16.58 6.67
C THR A 208 19.08 -16.38 7.42
N ARG A 209 19.04 -16.31 8.75
CA ARG A 209 20.24 -16.25 9.58
C ARG A 209 21.10 -17.50 9.43
N ALA A 210 20.51 -18.69 9.49
CA ALA A 210 21.23 -19.95 9.32
C ALA A 210 21.85 -20.06 7.91
N GLU A 211 21.12 -19.62 6.89
CA GLU A 211 21.62 -19.60 5.52
C GLU A 211 22.82 -18.66 5.34
N MET A 212 22.78 -17.46 5.92
CA MET A 212 23.91 -16.53 5.90
C MET A 212 25.13 -17.08 6.65
N LEU A 213 24.93 -17.72 7.81
CA LEU A 213 26.02 -18.39 8.53
C LEU A 213 26.63 -19.54 7.71
N MET A 214 25.79 -20.34 7.03
CA MET A 214 26.26 -21.38 6.13
C MET A 214 27.08 -20.81 4.96
N GLN A 215 26.69 -19.64 4.42
CA GLN A 215 27.48 -18.97 3.37
C GLN A 215 28.84 -18.51 3.91
N VAL A 216 28.89 -18.00 5.14
CA VAL A 216 30.16 -17.68 5.81
C VAL A 216 30.99 -18.95 5.98
N ASP A 217 30.46 -20.01 6.59
CA ASP A 217 31.19 -21.27 6.79
C ASP A 217 31.74 -21.82 5.47
N ARG A 218 30.95 -21.79 4.39
CA ARG A 218 31.37 -22.19 3.05
C ARG A 218 32.53 -21.35 2.51
N ALA A 219 32.56 -20.05 2.80
CA ALA A 219 33.66 -19.18 2.38
C ALA A 219 34.97 -19.45 3.15
N TRP A 220 34.88 -19.97 4.37
CA TRP A 220 36.03 -20.39 5.18
C TRP A 220 36.42 -21.85 4.96
N GLU A 221 35.53 -22.66 4.38
CA GLU A 221 35.84 -24.01 3.95
C GLU A 221 36.86 -23.97 2.81
N LEU A 222 38.04 -24.56 3.04
CA LEU A 222 39.01 -24.78 1.98
C LEU A 222 38.35 -25.72 0.96
N ALA A 223 38.02 -25.21 -0.23
CA ALA A 223 37.54 -26.05 -1.31
C ALA A 223 38.60 -27.13 -1.57
N VAL A 224 38.30 -28.38 -1.18
CA VAL A 224 39.18 -29.50 -1.43
C VAL A 224 39.28 -29.63 -2.95
N PRO A 225 40.48 -29.54 -3.54
CA PRO A 225 40.63 -29.65 -4.98
C PRO A 225 39.95 -30.94 -5.47
N PRO A 226 39.17 -30.90 -6.56
CA PRO A 226 38.61 -32.11 -7.14
C PRO A 226 39.75 -33.09 -7.42
N LEU A 227 39.52 -34.35 -7.05
CA LEU A 227 40.54 -35.40 -7.13
C LEU A 227 41.00 -35.56 -8.60
N GLY A 228 42.13 -34.96 -8.98
CA GLY A 228 42.73 -35.12 -10.31
C GLY A 228 43.44 -33.91 -10.92
N GLU A 229 43.27 -32.69 -10.39
CA GLU A 229 43.89 -31.51 -11.00
C GLU A 229 45.25 -31.20 -10.33
N GLN A 230 46.36 -31.43 -11.05
CA GLN A 230 47.69 -31.03 -10.58
C GLN A 230 47.81 -29.50 -10.59
N VAL A 231 47.63 -28.89 -9.42
CA VAL A 231 47.84 -27.44 -9.22
C VAL A 231 49.33 -27.14 -9.43
N ARG A 232 49.67 -26.58 -10.60
CA ARG A 232 50.92 -25.84 -10.77
C ARG A 232 50.78 -24.54 -9.97
N GLN A 233 51.42 -24.46 -8.81
CA GLN A 233 51.64 -23.19 -8.11
C GLN A 233 52.49 -22.28 -9.00
N GLY A 234 51.85 -21.33 -9.68
CA GLY A 234 52.47 -20.06 -10.04
C GLY A 234 52.31 -19.08 -8.86
N PRO A 235 53.18 -18.08 -8.71
CA PRO A 235 53.05 -17.07 -7.67
C PRO A 235 51.73 -16.31 -7.85
N ASP A 236 51.05 -16.00 -6.74
CA ASP A 236 49.84 -15.19 -6.71
C ASP A 236 50.08 -13.87 -7.46
N ILE A 237 49.41 -13.72 -8.59
CA ILE A 237 49.46 -12.50 -9.37
C ILE A 237 48.34 -11.58 -8.87
N ASP A 238 48.75 -10.48 -8.24
CA ASP A 238 47.89 -9.37 -7.87
C ASP A 238 47.19 -8.85 -9.14
N SER A 239 45.94 -9.28 -9.35
CA SER A 239 45.21 -9.10 -10.61
C SER A 239 44.93 -7.64 -10.95
N GLY A 240 44.97 -6.74 -9.97
CA GLY A 240 44.92 -5.29 -10.17
C GLY A 240 46.20 -4.73 -10.79
N GLN A 241 47.37 -5.18 -10.32
CA GLN A 241 48.65 -4.78 -10.91
C GLN A 241 48.85 -5.32 -12.32
N ASP A 242 48.31 -6.50 -12.64
CA ASP A 242 48.40 -7.05 -14.00
C ASP A 242 47.67 -6.20 -15.03
N ARG A 243 46.49 -5.69 -14.67
CA ARG A 243 45.69 -4.84 -15.55
C ARG A 243 46.34 -3.48 -15.76
N GLU A 244 46.82 -2.84 -14.71
CA GLU A 244 47.61 -1.60 -14.82
C GLU A 244 48.88 -1.80 -15.67
N ARG A 245 49.63 -2.90 -15.45
CA ARG A 245 50.80 -3.26 -16.24
C ARG A 245 50.44 -3.52 -17.71
N SER A 246 49.27 -4.10 -17.98
CA SER A 246 48.79 -4.33 -19.35
C SER A 246 48.48 -3.02 -20.08
N ILE A 247 47.88 -2.04 -19.41
CA ILE A 247 47.60 -0.71 -19.98
C ILE A 247 48.91 0.05 -20.25
N ILE A 248 49.86 0.00 -19.30
CA ILE A 248 51.20 0.59 -19.49
C ILE A 248 51.92 -0.05 -20.67
N ALA A 249 51.83 -1.38 -20.82
CA ALA A 249 52.41 -2.09 -21.96
C ALA A 249 51.79 -1.63 -23.29
N LYS A 250 50.46 -1.52 -23.36
CA LYS A 250 49.75 -1.00 -24.54
C LYS A 250 50.13 0.43 -24.89
N LEU A 251 50.20 1.34 -23.91
CA LEU A 251 50.64 2.72 -24.12
C LEU A 251 52.06 2.80 -24.72
N ASN A 252 52.93 1.85 -24.39
CA ASN A 252 54.30 1.81 -24.91
C ASN A 252 54.42 1.11 -26.27
N GLN A 253 53.58 0.11 -26.52
CA GLN A 253 53.70 -0.78 -27.69
C GLN A 253 52.92 -0.28 -28.91
N ILE A 254 51.81 0.45 -28.71
CA ILE A 254 51.02 1.01 -29.81
C ILE A 254 51.78 2.21 -30.38
N ILE A 255 52.19 2.13 -31.65
CA ILE A 255 52.93 3.18 -32.36
C ILE A 255 51.98 3.89 -33.31
N ILE A 256 51.83 5.22 -33.16
CA ILE A 256 51.05 6.06 -34.06
C ILE A 256 51.96 6.62 -35.17
N PRO A 257 51.68 6.31 -36.46
CA PRO A 257 52.54 6.72 -37.57
C PRO A 257 52.61 8.24 -37.80
N ASP A 258 51.49 8.95 -37.68
CA ASP A 258 51.38 10.40 -37.91
C ASP A 258 50.28 10.98 -37.00
N VAL A 259 50.64 11.96 -36.16
CA VAL A 259 49.76 12.71 -35.28
C VAL A 259 49.83 14.17 -35.73
N LYS A 260 48.72 14.72 -36.20
CA LYS A 260 48.60 16.12 -36.64
C LYS A 260 47.38 16.73 -36.00
N LEU A 261 47.61 17.50 -34.95
CA LEU A 261 46.57 18.16 -34.16
C LEU A 261 46.75 19.68 -34.31
N ASN A 262 45.85 20.31 -35.06
CA ASN A 262 45.91 21.74 -35.37
C ASN A 262 44.62 22.42 -34.94
N ASN A 263 44.72 23.32 -33.95
CA ASN A 263 43.61 24.08 -33.40
C ASN A 263 42.41 23.18 -33.00
N ILE A 264 42.70 22.10 -32.29
CA ILE A 264 41.75 21.04 -31.89
C ILE A 264 41.60 21.03 -30.36
N THR A 265 40.44 20.62 -29.86
CA THR A 265 40.19 20.50 -28.40
C THR A 265 40.88 19.28 -27.80
N VAL A 266 41.08 19.27 -26.48
CA VAL A 266 41.61 18.09 -25.75
C VAL A 266 40.68 16.89 -25.91
N GLU A 267 39.36 17.10 -25.87
CA GLU A 267 38.36 16.04 -26.07
C GLU A 267 38.54 15.34 -27.42
N GLU A 268 38.59 16.12 -28.50
CA GLU A 268 38.79 15.60 -29.85
C GLU A 268 40.19 14.96 -30.03
N ALA A 269 41.22 15.50 -29.38
CA ALA A 269 42.57 14.93 -29.39
C ALA A 269 42.62 13.57 -28.66
N VAL A 270 41.92 13.44 -27.54
CA VAL A 270 41.80 12.18 -26.78
C VAL A 270 40.97 11.16 -27.55
N GLU A 271 39.89 11.56 -28.22
CA GLU A 271 39.09 10.66 -29.06
C GLU A 271 39.89 10.20 -30.29
N PHE A 272 40.73 11.07 -30.88
CA PHE A 272 41.69 10.66 -31.90
C PHE A 272 42.66 9.57 -31.39
N LEU A 273 43.21 9.74 -30.18
CA LEU A 273 44.06 8.73 -29.56
C LEU A 273 43.31 7.43 -29.28
N ARG A 274 42.05 7.50 -28.85
CA ARG A 274 41.19 6.34 -28.61
C ARG A 274 40.99 5.53 -29.89
N LEU A 275 40.60 6.17 -30.98
CA LEU A 275 40.41 5.52 -32.28
C LEU A 275 41.70 4.88 -32.79
N ARG A 276 42.83 5.60 -32.73
CA ARG A 276 44.14 5.05 -33.11
C ARG A 276 44.61 3.92 -32.20
N SER A 277 44.25 3.97 -30.91
CA SER A 277 44.55 2.87 -29.99
C SER A 277 43.81 1.59 -30.36
N ILE A 278 42.55 1.67 -30.81
CA ILE A 278 41.78 0.48 -31.22
C ILE A 278 42.31 -0.08 -32.54
N GLU A 279 42.60 0.79 -33.51
CA GLU A 279 43.06 0.40 -34.85
C GLU A 279 44.45 -0.24 -34.84
N LEU A 280 45.36 0.25 -33.98
CA LEU A 280 46.78 -0.12 -33.98
C LEU A 280 47.16 -1.05 -32.81
N ASP A 281 46.20 -1.47 -31.98
CA ASP A 281 46.41 -2.47 -30.91
C ASP A 281 46.43 -3.89 -31.47
N ASN A 282 47.65 -4.40 -31.64
CA ASN A 282 47.93 -5.79 -32.02
C ASN A 282 48.32 -6.67 -30.81
N THR A 283 48.12 -6.19 -29.58
CA THR A 283 48.56 -6.89 -28.36
C THR A 283 47.58 -7.96 -27.90
N VAL A 284 46.30 -7.85 -28.28
CA VAL A 284 45.22 -8.77 -27.90
C VAL A 284 44.48 -9.28 -29.14
N ILE A 285 44.12 -10.57 -29.13
CA ILE A 285 43.42 -11.25 -30.23
C ILE A 285 41.92 -10.93 -30.22
N ASP A 286 41.33 -10.73 -29.03
CA ASP A 286 39.92 -10.38 -28.84
C ASP A 286 39.67 -8.90 -29.19
N GLU A 287 38.73 -8.65 -30.13
CA GLU A 287 38.36 -7.30 -30.57
C GLU A 287 37.76 -6.45 -29.46
N SER A 288 37.10 -7.06 -28.47
CA SER A 288 36.45 -6.34 -27.37
C SER A 288 37.44 -5.74 -26.35
N GLN A 289 38.69 -6.22 -26.35
CA GLN A 289 39.73 -5.79 -25.43
C GLN A 289 40.77 -4.88 -26.10
N LYS A 290 40.57 -4.47 -27.35
CA LYS A 290 41.48 -3.60 -28.08
C LYS A 290 41.36 -2.14 -27.65
N GLY A 291 42.51 -1.46 -27.65
CA GLY A 291 42.60 -0.04 -27.35
C GLY A 291 42.66 0.26 -25.85
N ILE A 292 42.64 1.56 -25.55
CA ILE A 292 42.75 2.12 -24.20
C ILE A 292 41.66 3.17 -24.03
N ASN A 293 41.00 3.16 -22.88
CA ASN A 293 40.01 4.18 -22.52
C ASN A 293 40.69 5.37 -21.85
N PHE A 294 40.26 6.57 -22.20
CA PHE A 294 40.80 7.83 -21.68
C PHE A 294 39.67 8.61 -21.00
N VAL A 295 39.94 9.16 -19.81
CA VAL A 295 38.95 9.91 -19.03
C VAL A 295 39.57 11.25 -18.66
N VAL A 296 39.03 12.35 -19.19
CA VAL A 296 39.41 13.69 -18.75
C VAL A 296 38.55 14.06 -17.55
N ARG A 297 39.18 14.29 -16.40
CA ARG A 297 38.46 14.71 -15.20
C ARG A 297 38.40 16.22 -15.15
N THR A 298 37.19 16.75 -15.18
CA THR A 298 36.92 18.15 -14.85
C THR A 298 37.09 18.37 -13.34
N PRO A 299 37.76 19.45 -12.91
CA PRO A 299 37.80 19.80 -11.50
C PRO A 299 36.37 20.08 -11.03
N LYS A 300 35.89 19.27 -10.09
CA LYS A 300 34.49 19.29 -9.66
C LYS A 300 34.27 20.50 -8.76
N THR A 301 33.69 21.58 -9.27
CA THR A 301 32.98 22.55 -8.43
C THR A 301 31.68 21.88 -7.99
N LEU A 302 31.61 21.44 -6.73
CA LEU A 302 30.38 20.90 -6.14
C LEU A 302 29.37 22.05 -5.99
N GLY A 303 28.56 22.26 -7.03
CA GLY A 303 27.31 23.00 -6.93
C GLY A 303 26.31 22.24 -6.05
N GLU A 304 25.35 22.98 -5.48
CA GLU A 304 24.24 22.51 -4.66
C GLU A 304 23.34 21.52 -5.42
N ASP A 305 23.73 20.26 -5.57
CA ASP A 305 22.92 19.11 -5.16
C ASP A 305 23.67 17.81 -5.43
N GLY A 306 23.53 16.84 -4.53
CA GLY A 306 24.09 15.51 -4.72
C GLY A 306 23.26 14.69 -5.70
N GLY A 307 23.34 14.98 -7.00
CA GLY A 307 22.65 14.22 -8.05
C GLY A 307 23.41 14.26 -9.37
N ALA A 308 23.53 13.10 -10.03
CA ALA A 308 24.03 13.03 -11.40
C ALA A 308 22.96 13.56 -12.38
N ALA A 309 23.34 14.53 -13.21
CA ALA A 309 22.72 14.87 -14.48
C ALA A 309 23.88 15.29 -15.41
N GLY A 310 23.96 14.83 -16.66
CA GLY A 310 22.89 14.98 -17.64
C GLY A 310 23.01 16.38 -18.24
N ASP A 311 23.75 16.41 -19.34
CA ASP A 311 24.03 17.44 -20.34
C ASP A 311 22.93 18.49 -20.66
N ASP A 312 23.39 19.75 -20.76
CA ASP A 312 22.87 20.99 -21.40
C ASP A 312 21.43 21.49 -21.09
N GLU A 313 21.12 22.78 -20.96
CA GLU A 313 21.78 24.05 -21.32
C GLU A 313 21.39 25.14 -20.29
N ALA A 314 22.34 26.04 -20.02
CA ALA A 314 22.23 27.46 -19.70
C ALA A 314 21.08 28.02 -18.84
N LEU A 315 21.44 28.59 -17.68
CA LEU A 315 20.87 29.86 -17.22
C LEU A 315 21.95 30.70 -16.51
N ASP A 316 22.21 31.86 -17.13
CA ASP A 316 23.07 32.97 -16.75
C ASP A 316 22.65 33.65 -15.45
N GLY A 317 23.63 34.12 -14.65
CA GLY A 317 23.38 35.02 -13.53
C GLY A 317 24.41 35.08 -12.41
N GLY A 318 25.58 35.67 -12.67
CA GLY A 318 26.18 36.65 -11.76
C GLY A 318 27.04 36.19 -10.57
N ASP A 319 28.34 36.41 -10.75
CA ASP A 319 29.36 36.77 -9.75
C ASP A 319 29.84 35.70 -8.74
N GLY A 320 31.03 35.18 -9.03
CA GLY A 320 32.12 35.36 -8.07
C GLY A 320 32.81 34.13 -7.52
N PHE A 321 33.19 33.14 -8.33
CA PHE A 321 34.30 32.24 -7.99
C PHE A 321 35.05 31.82 -9.27
N GLY A 322 36.38 31.83 -9.20
CA GLY A 322 37.29 31.82 -10.35
C GLY A 322 37.01 30.74 -11.40
N ASP A 323 37.22 31.15 -12.66
CA ASP A 323 37.11 30.38 -13.89
C ASP A 323 37.77 28.99 -13.76
N ALA A 324 36.96 27.96 -13.47
CA ALA A 324 37.37 26.58 -13.65
C ALA A 324 37.34 26.31 -15.15
N THR A 325 38.43 26.64 -15.84
CA THR A 325 38.58 26.36 -17.27
C THR A 325 38.35 24.87 -17.49
N ASP A 326 37.33 24.52 -18.29
CA ASP A 326 37.03 23.12 -18.60
C ASP A 326 38.23 22.49 -19.32
N PRO A 327 38.88 21.45 -18.75
CA PRO A 327 40.02 20.80 -19.37
C PRO A 327 39.70 20.16 -20.73
N ASN A 328 38.44 19.86 -21.03
CA ASN A 328 38.03 19.33 -22.34
C ASN A 328 38.12 20.38 -23.44
N ALA A 329 37.81 21.64 -23.12
CA ALA A 329 37.74 22.76 -24.07
C ALA A 329 39.10 23.42 -24.35
N ILE A 330 40.19 22.96 -23.71
CA ILE A 330 41.52 23.52 -23.92
C ILE A 330 41.97 23.25 -25.37
N LEU A 331 42.42 24.29 -26.07
CA LEU A 331 42.81 24.22 -27.48
C LEU A 331 44.31 23.91 -27.65
N ILE A 332 44.60 22.83 -28.37
CA ILE A 332 45.94 22.45 -28.81
C ILE A 332 46.23 23.19 -30.11
N LYS A 333 47.13 24.17 -30.06
CA LYS A 333 47.38 25.09 -31.18
C LYS A 333 48.03 24.39 -32.39
N ASN A 334 49.10 23.63 -32.16
CA ASN A 334 49.80 22.86 -33.19
C ASN A 334 50.64 21.77 -32.52
N LEU A 335 50.36 20.50 -32.84
CA LEU A 335 51.17 19.36 -32.44
C LEU A 335 51.32 18.39 -33.62
N GLU A 336 52.55 18.25 -34.10
CA GLU A 336 52.92 17.30 -35.17
C GLU A 336 53.95 16.29 -34.66
N LEU A 337 53.57 15.01 -34.58
CA LEU A 337 54.44 13.92 -34.17
C LEU A 337 54.42 12.82 -35.23
N LYS A 338 55.57 12.21 -35.51
CA LYS A 338 55.69 11.09 -36.46
C LYS A 338 56.29 9.87 -35.79
N ASN A 339 55.67 8.72 -36.01
CA ASN A 339 56.12 7.41 -35.55
C ASN A 339 56.43 7.38 -34.05
N VAL A 340 55.46 7.80 -33.22
CA VAL A 340 55.61 7.90 -31.76
C VAL A 340 54.75 6.86 -31.03
N PRO A 341 55.21 6.31 -29.89
CA PRO A 341 54.35 5.51 -29.02
C PRO A 341 53.15 6.32 -28.51
N LEU A 342 52.03 5.65 -28.27
CA LEU A 342 50.81 6.25 -27.75
C LEU A 342 51.05 7.03 -26.44
N ARG A 343 51.91 6.52 -25.56
CA ARG A 343 52.38 7.21 -24.34
C ARG A 343 52.98 8.58 -24.64
N VAL A 344 53.82 8.66 -25.68
CA VAL A 344 54.55 9.88 -26.02
C VAL A 344 53.58 10.90 -26.62
N ALA A 345 52.67 10.47 -27.50
CA ALA A 345 51.62 11.33 -28.02
C ALA A 345 50.72 11.89 -26.89
N LEU A 346 50.32 11.03 -25.95
CA LEU A 346 49.53 11.44 -24.78
C LEU A 346 50.27 12.44 -23.90
N GLN A 347 51.57 12.23 -23.65
CA GLN A 347 52.39 13.16 -22.86
C GLN A 347 52.43 14.55 -23.49
N TYR A 348 52.71 14.66 -24.80
CA TYR A 348 52.76 15.95 -25.48
C TYR A 348 51.40 16.67 -25.52
N ILE A 349 50.30 15.91 -25.66
CA ILE A 349 48.94 16.47 -25.55
C ILE A 349 48.68 17.02 -24.14
N CYS A 350 49.09 16.28 -23.11
CA CYS A 350 48.97 16.70 -21.72
C CYS A 350 49.82 17.96 -21.43
N ASP A 351 51.05 18.01 -21.94
CA ASP A 351 51.96 19.13 -21.73
C ASP A 351 51.44 20.43 -22.38
N GLU A 352 50.93 20.36 -23.62
CA GLU A 352 50.32 21.51 -24.30
C GLU A 352 49.02 21.96 -23.61
N ALA A 353 48.26 21.03 -23.03
CA ALA A 353 47.01 21.30 -22.34
C ALA A 353 47.17 21.61 -20.83
N LYS A 354 48.40 21.60 -20.29
CA LYS A 354 48.68 21.72 -18.84
C LYS A 354 47.92 20.69 -17.99
N LEU A 355 47.85 19.45 -18.47
CA LEU A 355 47.28 18.29 -17.80
C LEU A 355 48.38 17.32 -17.36
N ARG A 356 48.09 16.49 -16.37
CA ARG A 356 48.86 15.30 -15.98
C ARG A 356 47.98 14.07 -16.16
N TYR A 357 48.55 12.93 -16.53
CA TYR A 357 47.79 11.68 -16.62
C TYR A 357 48.21 10.67 -15.54
N LYS A 358 47.25 9.84 -15.13
CA LYS A 358 47.42 8.71 -14.23
C LYS A 358 46.88 7.45 -14.92
N VAL A 359 47.59 6.34 -14.82
CA VAL A 359 47.08 5.04 -15.29
C VAL A 359 46.35 4.37 -14.13
N ASP A 360 45.08 4.04 -14.32
CA ASP A 360 44.25 3.27 -13.39
C ASP A 360 43.97 1.87 -13.98
N GLU A 361 43.35 0.97 -13.21
CA GLU A 361 43.11 -0.44 -13.59
C GLU A 361 42.37 -0.62 -14.94
N PHE A 362 41.54 0.35 -15.35
CA PHE A 362 40.69 0.24 -16.54
C PHE A 362 40.84 1.38 -17.56
N ALA A 363 41.48 2.49 -17.18
CA ALA A 363 41.54 3.70 -18.01
C ALA A 363 42.75 4.57 -17.68
N VAL A 364 43.07 5.49 -18.58
CA VAL A 364 44.03 6.56 -18.33
C VAL A 364 43.27 7.84 -18.01
N THR A 365 43.44 8.32 -16.80
CA THR A 365 42.77 9.50 -16.26
C THR A 365 43.64 10.75 -16.44
N LEU A 366 43.14 11.78 -17.12
CA LEU A 366 43.79 13.09 -17.24
C LEU A 366 43.24 14.06 -16.19
N LEU A 367 44.14 14.82 -15.57
CA LEU A 367 43.88 15.73 -14.46
C LEU A 367 44.55 17.09 -14.76
N PRO A 368 43.95 18.24 -14.44
CA PRO A 368 44.62 19.53 -14.55
C PRO A 368 45.84 19.61 -13.63
N ILE A 369 46.91 20.26 -14.10
CA ILE A 369 48.06 20.62 -13.26
C ILE A 369 47.65 21.84 -12.44
N THR A 370 47.01 21.63 -11.29
CA THR A 370 46.81 22.68 -10.29
C THR A 370 48.11 22.87 -9.51
N GLU A 371 48.62 24.10 -9.43
CA GLU A 371 49.76 24.47 -8.58
C GLU A 371 49.36 24.30 -7.10
N GLY A 372 49.63 23.13 -6.54
CA GLY A 372 49.40 22.82 -5.14
C GLY A 372 49.43 21.33 -4.88
N GLU A 373 50.55 20.83 -4.34
CA GLU A 373 50.56 19.58 -3.58
C GLU A 373 49.62 19.75 -2.38
N ASP A 374 48.64 18.85 -2.27
CA ASP A 374 47.74 18.62 -1.14
C ASP A 374 46.81 19.78 -0.71
N ALA A 375 45.62 19.84 -1.33
CA ALA A 375 44.42 20.37 -0.68
C ALA A 375 43.16 19.69 -1.27
N ASP A 376 42.97 18.41 -0.99
CA ASP A 376 41.63 17.82 -1.07
C ASP A 376 40.76 18.53 -0.01
N ILE A 377 40.03 19.58 -0.41
CA ILE A 377 38.99 20.18 0.42
C ILE A 377 37.91 19.13 0.60
N VAL A 378 38.02 18.35 1.68
CA VAL A 378 37.03 17.31 1.99
C VAL A 378 35.88 17.95 2.76
N GLN A 379 34.71 17.98 2.13
CA GLN A 379 33.44 18.26 2.79
C GLN A 379 32.77 16.93 3.17
N ARG A 380 32.44 16.76 4.46
CA ARG A 380 31.66 15.60 4.94
C ARG A 380 30.30 16.06 5.45
N ARG A 381 29.27 15.27 5.13
CA ARG A 381 27.88 15.48 5.57
C ARG A 381 27.47 14.29 6.43
N TRP A 382 26.84 14.56 7.58
CA TRP A 382 26.27 13.56 8.47
C TRP A 382 24.80 13.84 8.70
N THR A 383 23.97 12.80 8.61
CA THR A 383 22.57 12.85 9.01
C THR A 383 22.49 12.73 10.53
N VAL A 384 21.94 13.74 11.19
CA VAL A 384 21.80 13.79 12.65
C VAL A 384 20.33 14.03 13.01
N PRO A 385 19.84 13.62 14.20
CA PRO A 385 18.44 13.83 14.57
C PRO A 385 18.03 15.31 14.55
N PRO A 386 16.75 15.64 14.33
CA PRO A 386 16.26 17.04 14.33
C PRO A 386 16.51 17.76 15.67
N THR A 387 16.63 17.00 16.76
CA THR A 387 16.95 17.45 18.12
C THR A 387 18.45 17.51 18.41
N PHE A 388 19.32 17.38 17.40
CA PHE A 388 20.78 17.33 17.60
C PHE A 388 21.32 18.56 18.33
N GLU A 389 20.82 19.77 18.00
CA GLU A 389 21.25 21.01 18.67
C GLU A 389 20.81 21.07 20.14
N THR A 390 19.65 20.51 20.49
CA THR A 390 19.18 20.46 21.90
C THR A 390 19.91 19.40 22.70
N PHE A 391 20.30 18.31 22.04
CA PHE A 391 21.10 17.25 22.65
C PHE A 391 22.50 17.76 23.03
N ILE A 392 23.21 18.41 22.11
CA ILE A 392 24.58 18.92 22.35
C ILE A 392 24.64 20.11 23.32
N THR A 393 23.54 20.84 23.50
CA THR A 393 23.45 21.94 24.46
C THR A 393 23.19 21.44 25.88
N THR A 394 22.47 20.33 26.02
CA THR A 394 22.16 19.71 27.32
C THR A 394 23.35 18.89 27.87
N SER A 395 24.18 18.32 27.00
CA SER A 395 25.32 17.48 27.40
C SER A 395 26.54 18.26 27.94
N GLY A 396 26.56 19.59 27.81
CA GLY A 396 27.70 20.43 28.20
C GLY A 396 27.67 20.96 29.66
N GLY A 397 26.65 20.62 30.45
CA GLY A 397 26.51 21.07 31.83
C GLY A 397 27.00 20.03 32.84
N GLY A 398 28.07 20.33 33.57
CA GLY A 398 28.64 19.46 34.60
C GLY A 398 27.68 19.07 35.73
N GLU A 399 27.86 17.84 36.19
CA GLU A 399 27.49 17.24 37.50
C GLU A 399 26.35 17.88 38.31
N GLY A 400 25.23 17.16 38.40
CA GLY A 400 24.22 17.36 39.45
C GLY A 400 22.92 16.64 39.14
N GLY A 401 22.68 15.51 39.82
CA GLY A 401 21.53 14.64 39.55
C GLY A 401 20.16 15.29 39.73
N GLY A 402 19.21 14.86 38.91
CA GLY A 402 17.79 15.19 39.06
C GLY A 402 17.01 14.77 37.82
N ALA A 403 16.24 13.70 37.93
CA ALA A 403 15.22 13.38 36.95
C ALA A 403 14.19 14.51 36.90
N GLY A 404 13.83 14.98 35.70
CA GLY A 404 12.71 15.88 35.53
C GLY A 404 12.70 16.63 34.20
N GLY A 405 11.89 16.13 33.27
CA GLY A 405 11.09 16.90 32.30
C GLY A 405 11.81 17.82 31.32
N ASP A 406 11.53 17.64 30.02
CA ASP A 406 11.69 18.70 29.03
C ASP A 406 11.19 20.04 29.61
N PRO A 407 11.94 21.15 29.45
CA PRO A 407 11.43 22.46 29.83
C PRO A 407 10.23 22.78 28.93
N ASP A 408 9.03 22.64 29.48
CA ASP A 408 7.78 23.01 28.82
C ASP A 408 7.81 24.51 28.49
N PRO A 409 7.82 24.90 27.20
CA PRO A 409 7.84 26.30 26.79
C PRO A 409 6.52 27.03 27.08
N PHE A 410 5.52 26.33 27.64
CA PHE A 410 4.23 26.88 28.07
C PHE A 410 3.97 26.71 29.58
N ALA A 411 4.97 26.31 30.37
CA ALA A 411 4.84 26.30 31.82
C ALA A 411 4.62 27.73 32.33
N ALA A 412 3.46 27.98 32.93
CA ALA A 412 3.05 29.27 33.45
C ALA A 412 3.98 29.72 34.59
N GLY A 413 4.98 30.52 34.25
CA GLY A 413 5.79 31.28 35.20
C GLY A 413 5.09 32.58 35.55
N ASP A 414 4.95 32.83 36.85
CA ASP A 414 4.46 34.05 37.47
C ASP A 414 5.10 35.31 36.87
N ASP A 415 4.28 36.36 36.74
CA ASP A 415 4.62 37.69 36.23
C ASP A 415 5.95 38.24 36.79
N ASN A 416 6.95 38.45 35.92
CA ASN A 416 7.72 39.71 35.80
C ASN A 416 8.88 39.61 34.78
N GLY A 417 8.75 40.33 33.66
CA GLY A 417 9.85 40.70 32.76
C GLY A 417 9.84 40.00 31.40
N PRO A 418 10.18 40.69 30.29
CA PRO A 418 10.23 40.06 28.97
C PRO A 418 11.40 39.08 28.96
N ALA A 419 11.11 37.79 28.96
CA ALA A 419 12.09 36.75 28.66
C ALA A 419 12.53 36.91 27.21
N GLY A 420 13.55 37.73 26.98
CA GLY A 420 14.23 37.86 25.71
C GLY A 420 14.82 36.51 25.33
N ILE A 421 14.50 36.03 24.13
CA ILE A 421 15.08 34.84 23.52
C ILE A 421 16.60 35.03 23.51
N GLU A 422 17.34 34.25 24.29
CA GLU A 422 18.80 34.27 24.24
C GLU A 422 19.25 33.84 22.82
N PRO A 423 20.15 34.59 22.17
CA PRO A 423 20.65 34.22 20.86
C PRO A 423 21.41 32.89 20.95
N ARG A 424 21.03 31.92 20.10
CA ARG A 424 21.65 30.58 20.07
C ARG A 424 23.14 30.70 19.76
N LYS A 425 23.97 29.96 20.50
CA LYS A 425 25.41 29.84 20.24
C LYS A 425 25.65 29.18 18.88
N ASP A 426 26.74 29.54 18.21
CA ASP A 426 27.15 28.93 16.94
C ASP A 426 27.48 27.43 17.12
N ILE A 427 27.17 26.61 16.10
CA ILE A 427 27.32 25.15 16.14
C ILE A 427 28.78 24.74 16.33
N VAL A 428 29.72 25.51 15.77
CA VAL A 428 31.16 25.30 15.94
C VAL A 428 31.56 25.44 17.40
N THR A 429 30.99 26.42 18.11
CA THR A 429 31.24 26.65 19.53
C THR A 429 30.66 25.52 20.38
N LEU A 430 29.45 25.06 20.08
CA LEU A 430 28.81 23.94 20.77
C LEU A 430 29.59 22.62 20.60
N LEU A 431 30.10 22.35 19.40
CA LEU A 431 30.91 21.17 19.14
C LEU A 431 32.27 21.24 19.86
N LYS A 432 32.88 22.44 19.95
CA LYS A 432 34.09 22.67 20.75
C LYS A 432 33.86 22.47 22.24
N GLU A 433 32.74 22.98 22.78
CA GLU A 433 32.35 22.77 24.19
C GLU A 433 32.15 21.28 24.51
N ASN A 434 31.71 20.48 23.54
CA ASN A 434 31.58 19.02 23.64
C ASN A 434 32.86 18.25 23.23
N GLY A 435 34.01 18.91 23.15
CA GLY A 435 35.32 18.25 22.98
C GLY A 435 35.79 18.04 21.53
N VAL A 436 35.13 18.61 20.53
CA VAL A 436 35.57 18.52 19.12
C VAL A 436 36.58 19.63 18.80
N SER A 437 37.81 19.26 18.43
CA SER A 437 38.84 20.20 18.00
C SER A 437 38.69 20.57 16.51
N PHE A 438 38.74 21.85 16.20
CA PHE A 438 38.71 22.37 14.82
C PHE A 438 40.06 23.00 14.45
N PRO A 439 40.74 22.53 13.38
CA PRO A 439 41.94 23.20 12.85
C PRO A 439 41.63 24.62 12.32
N PRO A 440 42.64 25.51 12.18
CA PRO A 440 42.43 26.86 11.66
C PRO A 440 41.73 26.83 10.30
N ASN A 441 40.77 27.73 10.07
CA ASN A 441 39.95 27.83 8.84
C ASN A 441 39.00 26.64 8.53
N SER A 442 38.81 25.70 9.47
CA SER A 442 37.72 24.70 9.36
C SER A 442 36.39 25.22 9.89
N SER A 443 35.28 24.78 9.29
CA SER A 443 33.93 25.27 9.62
C SER A 443 32.92 24.12 9.71
N ALA A 444 31.92 24.27 10.58
CA ALA A 444 30.76 23.38 10.63
C ALA A 444 29.45 24.19 10.52
N SER A 445 28.45 23.64 9.85
CA SER A 445 27.10 24.21 9.75
C SER A 445 26.04 23.12 9.91
N PHE A 446 24.96 23.40 10.63
CA PHE A 446 23.85 22.48 10.83
C PHE A 446 22.57 23.02 10.19
N LEU A 447 22.03 22.28 9.22
CA LEU A 447 20.74 22.59 8.60
C LEU A 447 19.63 21.82 9.30
N LYS A 448 18.75 22.54 10.01
CA LYS A 448 17.58 21.96 10.71
C LYS A 448 16.56 21.36 9.76
N SER A 449 16.32 22.01 8.62
CA SER A 449 15.34 21.58 7.63
C SER A 449 15.66 20.21 7.03
N SER A 450 16.95 19.91 6.83
CA SER A 450 17.43 18.66 6.25
C SER A 450 18.09 17.73 7.27
N SER A 451 18.07 18.07 8.56
CA SER A 451 18.68 17.26 9.62
C SER A 451 20.13 16.84 9.30
N THR A 452 20.90 17.75 8.71
CA THR A 452 22.24 17.47 8.16
C THR A 452 23.29 18.38 8.78
N LEU A 453 24.36 17.77 9.33
CA LEU A 453 25.57 18.45 9.78
C LEU A 453 26.61 18.42 8.67
N ILE A 454 27.15 19.58 8.30
CA ILE A 454 28.16 19.77 7.27
C ILE A 454 29.45 20.24 7.92
N VAL A 455 30.56 19.54 7.70
CA VAL A 455 31.90 19.97 8.14
C VAL A 455 32.83 20.07 6.94
N ARG A 456 33.58 21.17 6.89
CA ARG A 456 34.56 21.47 5.84
C ARG A 456 35.95 21.64 6.44
N ASN A 457 36.92 20.96 5.84
CA ASN A 457 38.34 21.20 6.10
C ASN A 457 38.93 22.24 5.13
N THR A 458 40.11 22.78 5.49
CA THR A 458 40.92 23.69 4.67
C THR A 458 41.55 23.01 3.49
#